data_AF-A0A7G2LTV0-F1
#
_entry.id   AF-A0A7G2LTV0-F1
#
_cell.length_a   1.000
_cell.length_b   1.000
_cell.length_c   1.000
_cell.angle_alpha   90.00
_cell.angle_beta   90.00
_cell.angle_gamma   90.00
#
_symmetry.space_group_name_H-M   'P 1'
#
loop_
_entity.id
_entity.type
_entity.pdbx_description
1 polymer ?
#
loop_
_entity_poly.entity_id
_entity_poly.type
_entity_poly.pdbx_seq_one_letter_code
_entity_poly.pdbx_strand_id
1 'polypeptide(L)'
;ALEARIKEAEEARRRMETAAAAARSGPDTAALQQLEALSAELSASRAARDATATQVIVHYASGSSGVIHGDDGPLADGTALPLPRSTTLRIDGIGSLEIHPAASGQEDGSVEAATAKLQTALDQIGAANLTEARAATAARAEAA
;
A
#
# COMPACT_ATOMS: atom_id res chain seq x y z
N ALA A 1 15.40 -5.19 47.80
CA ALA A 1 16.50 -4.44 47.14
C ALA A 1 17.32 -5.30 46.16
N LEU A 2 17.60 -6.57 46.46
CA LEU A 2 18.35 -7.46 45.57
C LEU A 2 17.53 -7.98 44.37
N GLU A 3 16.27 -8.37 44.60
CA GLU A 3 15.37 -8.87 43.53
C GLU A 3 15.08 -7.81 42.46
N ALA A 4 14.95 -6.54 42.85
CA ALA A 4 14.78 -5.43 41.90
C ALA A 4 16.01 -5.27 40.99
N ARG A 5 17.22 -5.41 41.55
CA ARG A 5 18.48 -5.33 40.79
C ARG A 5 18.69 -6.53 39.87
N ILE A 6 18.24 -7.72 40.26
CA ILE A 6 18.27 -8.92 39.41
C ILE A 6 17.31 -8.75 38.23
N LYS A 7 16.10 -8.24 38.48
CA LYS A 7 15.11 -7.99 37.44
C LYS A 7 15.57 -6.93 36.43
N GLU A 8 16.18 -5.84 36.91
CA GLU A 8 16.80 -4.82 36.04
C GLU A 8 17.93 -5.39 35.17
N ALA A 9 18.78 -6.24 35.74
CA ALA A 9 19.87 -6.87 35.02
C ALA A 9 19.38 -7.87 33.96
N GLU A 10 18.33 -8.64 34.25
CA GLU A 10 17.71 -9.55 33.29
C GLU A 10 16.97 -8.81 32.17
N GLU A 11 16.27 -7.71 32.48
CA GLU A 11 15.65 -6.86 31.47
C GLU A 11 16.70 -6.20 30.57
N ALA A 12 17.79 -5.69 31.15
CA ALA A 12 18.90 -5.13 30.38
C ALA A 12 19.52 -6.19 29.45
N ARG A 13 19.73 -7.41 29.93
CA ARG A 13 20.24 -8.52 29.12
C ARG A 13 19.30 -8.89 27.98
N ARG A 14 17.99 -8.99 28.24
CA ARG A 14 16.98 -9.27 27.20
C ARG A 14 16.90 -8.15 26.17
N ARG A 15 17.00 -6.88 26.59
CA ARG A 15 17.08 -5.73 25.67
C ARG A 15 18.32 -5.82 24.78
N MET A 16 19.48 -6.14 25.35
CA MET A 16 20.72 -6.32 24.58
C MET A 16 20.65 -7.50 23.61
N GLU A 17 20.11 -8.65 24.01
CA GLU A 17 19.95 -9.82 23.13
C GLU A 17 18.95 -9.53 21.99
N THR A 18 17.86 -8.81 22.27
CA THR A 18 16.88 -8.40 21.26
C THR A 18 17.47 -7.37 20.29
N ALA A 19 18.21 -6.39 20.81
CA ALA A 19 18.91 -5.38 20.00
C ALA A 19 19.97 -6.04 19.10
N ALA A 20 20.78 -6.97 19.63
CA ALA A 20 21.79 -7.68 18.83
C ALA A 20 21.17 -8.56 17.73
N ALA A 21 20.00 -9.15 17.97
CA ALA A 21 19.26 -9.89 16.95
C ALA A 21 18.69 -8.95 15.86
N ALA A 22 18.11 -7.81 16.25
CA ALA A 22 17.62 -6.79 15.32
C ALA A 22 18.76 -6.20 14.46
N ALA A 23 19.93 -5.99 15.05
CA ALA A 23 21.13 -5.53 14.34
C ALA A 23 21.67 -6.53 13.31
N ARG A 24 21.46 -7.84 13.53
CA ARG A 24 21.90 -8.92 12.62
C ARG A 24 20.87 -9.29 11.55
N SER A 25 19.59 -9.04 11.78
CA SER A 25 18.51 -9.59 10.94
C SER A 25 17.50 -8.56 10.41
N GLY A 26 17.53 -7.31 10.87
CA GLY A 26 16.66 -6.25 10.37
C GLY A 26 17.13 -5.67 9.03
N PRO A 27 16.22 -5.19 8.16
CA PRO A 27 16.57 -4.51 6.91
C PRO A 27 17.52 -3.32 7.16
N ASP A 28 18.48 -3.14 6.26
CA ASP A 28 19.38 -1.98 6.25
C ASP A 28 18.62 -0.74 5.77
N THR A 29 18.99 0.45 6.26
CA THR A 29 18.59 1.76 5.72
C THR A 29 18.60 1.81 4.19
N ALA A 30 19.58 1.21 3.52
CA ALA A 30 19.63 1.13 2.05
C ALA A 30 18.45 0.33 1.46
N ALA A 31 18.07 -0.79 2.10
CA ALA A 31 16.93 -1.60 1.69
C ALA A 31 15.60 -0.86 1.94
N LEU A 32 15.50 -0.12 3.05
CA LEU A 32 14.32 0.73 3.30
C LEU A 32 14.19 1.83 2.24
N GLN A 33 15.29 2.53 1.91
CA GLN A 33 15.28 3.56 0.86
C GLN A 33 14.87 2.97 -0.51
N GLN A 34 15.32 1.76 -0.83
CA GLN A 34 14.92 1.07 -2.05
C GLN A 34 13.41 0.77 -2.06
N LEU A 35 12.85 0.32 -0.96
CA LEU A 35 11.40 0.08 -0.85
C LEU A 35 10.59 1.36 -0.99
N GLU A 36 11.04 2.45 -0.40
CA GLU A 36 10.38 3.75 -0.54
C GLU A 36 10.43 4.26 -1.98
N ALA A 37 11.56 4.08 -2.67
CA ALA A 37 11.68 4.40 -4.09
C ALA A 37 10.73 3.56 -4.96
N LEU A 38 10.64 2.25 -4.71
CA LEU A 38 9.71 1.36 -5.42
C LEU A 38 8.24 1.70 -5.15
N SER A 39 7.90 2.10 -3.92
CA SER A 39 6.56 2.57 -3.57
C SER A 39 6.21 3.88 -4.28
N ALA A 40 7.18 4.79 -4.45
CA ALA A 40 7.00 6.02 -5.20
C ALA A 40 6.83 5.75 -6.71
N GLU A 41 7.63 4.84 -7.29
CA GLU A 41 7.49 4.38 -8.69
C GLU A 41 6.09 3.81 -8.94
N LEU A 42 5.60 2.92 -8.06
CA LEU A 42 4.25 2.36 -8.17
C LEU A 42 3.16 3.44 -8.13
N SER A 43 3.31 4.42 -7.24
CA SER A 43 2.35 5.52 -7.10
C SER A 43 2.33 6.40 -8.34
N ALA A 44 3.51 6.71 -8.91
CA ALA A 44 3.65 7.47 -10.14
C ALA A 44 3.07 6.72 -11.35
N SER A 45 3.34 5.42 -11.48
CA SER A 45 2.76 4.59 -12.55
C SER A 45 1.24 4.53 -12.48
N ARG A 46 0.66 4.43 -11.28
CA ARG A 46 -0.80 4.48 -11.09
C ARG A 46 -1.38 5.83 -11.50
N ALA A 47 -0.78 6.93 -11.02
CA ALA A 47 -1.23 8.27 -11.38
C ALA A 47 -1.14 8.53 -12.90
N ALA A 48 -0.07 8.08 -13.56
CA ALA A 48 0.08 8.21 -15.01
C ALA A 48 -0.98 7.41 -15.78
N ARG A 49 -1.29 6.19 -15.32
CA ARG A 49 -2.37 5.37 -15.91
C ARG A 49 -3.74 6.00 -15.71
N ASP A 50 -4.02 6.49 -14.51
CA ASP A 50 -5.31 7.08 -14.17
C ASP A 50 -5.53 8.41 -14.91
N ALA A 51 -4.46 9.17 -15.20
CA ALA A 51 -4.52 10.41 -15.96
C ALA A 51 -4.92 10.23 -17.43
N THR A 52 -4.65 9.07 -18.03
CA THR A 52 -5.00 8.74 -19.42
C THR A 52 -6.28 7.90 -19.53
N ALA A 53 -6.83 7.47 -18.40
CA ALA A 53 -8.02 6.64 -18.34
C ALA A 53 -9.29 7.39 -18.74
N THR A 54 -10.28 6.64 -19.23
CA THR A 54 -11.64 7.17 -19.39
C THR A 54 -12.19 7.54 -18.01
N GLN A 55 -12.77 8.73 -17.87
CA GLN A 55 -13.31 9.19 -16.59
C GLN A 55 -14.83 9.12 -16.57
N VAL A 56 -15.37 8.70 -15.44
CA VAL A 56 -16.80 8.76 -15.14
C VAL A 56 -17.01 9.62 -13.89
N ILE A 57 -17.96 10.55 -13.96
CA ILE A 57 -18.35 11.39 -12.84
C ILE A 57 -19.83 11.13 -12.57
N VAL A 58 -20.17 10.86 -11.31
CA VAL A 58 -21.56 10.73 -10.88
C VAL A 58 -22.03 12.06 -10.30
N HIS A 59 -23.22 12.48 -10.72
CA HIS A 59 -23.96 13.57 -10.08
C HIS A 59 -25.29 13.03 -9.59
N TYR A 60 -25.44 12.93 -8.27
CA TYR A 60 -26.64 12.40 -7.64
C TYR A 60 -27.75 13.45 -7.58
N ALA A 61 -28.98 12.98 -7.77
CA ALA A 61 -30.15 13.75 -7.34
C ALA A 61 -30.20 13.84 -5.81
N SER A 62 -30.90 14.85 -5.30
CA SER A 62 -31.08 15.04 -3.85
C SER A 62 -31.62 13.79 -3.16
N GLY A 63 -30.92 13.32 -2.12
CA GLY A 63 -31.30 12.13 -1.35
C GLY A 63 -30.82 10.79 -1.93
N SER A 64 -30.16 10.79 -3.10
CA SER A 64 -29.68 9.56 -3.75
C SER A 64 -28.18 9.32 -3.59
N SER A 65 -27.49 10.06 -2.71
CA SER A 65 -26.04 9.89 -2.54
C SER A 65 -25.70 8.47 -2.08
N GLY A 66 -24.68 7.87 -2.70
CA GLY A 66 -24.17 6.55 -2.34
C GLY A 66 -24.96 5.36 -2.88
N VAL A 67 -25.89 5.56 -3.83
CA VAL A 67 -26.64 4.45 -4.47
C VAL A 67 -25.87 3.76 -5.60
N ILE A 68 -24.78 4.38 -6.10
CA ILE A 68 -23.90 3.77 -7.10
C ILE A 68 -22.62 3.30 -6.41
N HIS A 69 -22.25 2.04 -6.66
CA HIS A 69 -21.11 1.36 -6.05
C HIS A 69 -20.17 0.84 -7.13
N GLY A 70 -18.87 1.03 -6.92
CA GLY A 70 -17.81 0.41 -7.69
C GLY A 70 -17.15 -0.71 -6.88
N ASP A 71 -15.98 -1.15 -7.34
CA ASP A 71 -15.20 -2.22 -6.71
C ASP A 71 -14.81 -1.86 -5.25
N ASP A 72 -14.46 -0.60 -4.99
CA ASP A 72 -13.99 -0.10 -3.69
C ASP A 72 -15.13 0.44 -2.79
N GLY A 73 -16.39 0.33 -3.22
CA GLY A 73 -17.56 0.78 -2.46
C GLY A 73 -18.35 1.94 -3.11
N PRO A 74 -19.10 2.73 -2.33
CA PRO A 74 -20.00 3.75 -2.86
C PRO A 74 -19.23 4.90 -3.52
N LEU A 75 -19.67 5.32 -4.70
CA LEU A 75 -19.07 6.43 -5.44
C LEU A 75 -19.47 7.76 -4.80
N ALA A 76 -18.48 8.64 -4.64
CA ALA A 76 -18.68 10.00 -4.17
C ALA A 76 -19.31 10.89 -5.26
N ASP A 77 -20.17 11.81 -4.83
CA ASP A 77 -20.75 12.81 -5.72
C ASP A 77 -19.67 13.74 -6.29
N GLY A 78 -19.77 14.04 -7.59
CA GLY A 78 -18.91 15.00 -8.28
C GLY A 78 -17.42 14.63 -8.37
N THR A 79 -17.04 13.43 -7.94
CA THR A 79 -15.65 12.96 -8.00
C THR A 79 -15.43 12.14 -9.26
N ALA A 80 -14.36 12.45 -10.01
CA ALA A 80 -13.98 11.68 -11.18
C ALA A 80 -13.42 10.32 -10.77
N LEU A 81 -14.03 9.26 -11.27
CA LEU A 81 -13.55 7.89 -11.18
C LEU A 81 -12.82 7.53 -12.49
N PRO A 82 -11.49 7.39 -12.47
CA PRO A 82 -10.75 6.88 -13.62
C PRO A 82 -11.04 5.39 -13.82
N LEU A 83 -11.34 5.00 -15.07
CA LEU A 83 -11.60 3.63 -15.48
C LEU A 83 -10.48 3.20 -16.44
N PRO A 84 -9.33 2.73 -15.92
CA PRO A 84 -8.24 2.23 -16.75
C PRO A 84 -8.57 0.87 -17.38
N ARG A 85 -9.55 0.15 -16.81
CA ARG A 85 -9.99 -1.17 -17.25
C ARG A 85 -11.51 -1.27 -17.24
N SER A 86 -12.02 -2.35 -17.81
CA SER A 86 -13.45 -2.68 -17.74
C SER A 86 -13.92 -2.70 -16.29
N THR A 87 -15.01 -2.00 -16.00
CA THR A 87 -15.51 -1.82 -14.63
C THR A 87 -17.02 -2.00 -14.60
N THR A 88 -17.53 -2.68 -13.58
CA THR A 88 -18.97 -2.84 -13.36
C THR A 88 -19.39 -1.96 -12.18
N LEU A 89 -20.33 -1.04 -12.42
CA LEU A 89 -20.96 -0.23 -11.39
C LEU A 89 -22.31 -0.83 -11.00
N ARG A 90 -22.54 -1.04 -9.72
CA ARG A 90 -23.84 -1.49 -9.19
C ARG A 90 -24.67 -0.30 -8.75
N ILE A 91 -25.90 -0.22 -9.24
CA ILE A 91 -26.81 0.88 -8.97
C ILE A 91 -28.02 0.32 -8.20
N ASP A 92 -28.17 0.74 -6.94
CA ASP A 92 -29.27 0.30 -6.08
C ASP A 92 -30.62 0.63 -6.72
N GLY A 93 -31.49 -0.38 -6.81
CA GLY A 93 -32.82 -0.26 -7.40
C GLY A 93 -32.86 -0.22 -8.93
N ILE A 94 -31.72 -0.32 -9.63
CA ILE A 94 -31.67 -0.35 -11.11
C ILE A 94 -31.01 -1.64 -11.62
N GLY A 95 -29.81 -1.98 -11.14
CA GLY A 95 -29.05 -3.13 -11.63
C GLY A 95 -27.55 -2.84 -11.74
N SER A 96 -26.90 -3.38 -12.78
CA SER A 96 -25.46 -3.22 -13.01
C SER A 96 -25.19 -2.55 -14.35
N LEU A 97 -24.22 -1.64 -14.39
CA LEU A 97 -23.72 -0.96 -15.56
C LEU A 97 -22.27 -1.39 -15.81
N GLU A 98 -22.03 -2.08 -16.91
CA GLU A 98 -20.68 -2.47 -17.33
C GLU A 98 -20.12 -1.44 -18.31
N ILE A 99 -18.91 -0.96 -18.03
CA ILE A 99 -18.23 0.07 -18.80
C ILE A 99 -16.94 -0.54 -19.33
N HIS A 100 -16.77 -0.51 -20.65
CA HIS A 100 -15.55 -0.93 -21.34
C HIS A 100 -14.87 0.29 -21.94
N PRO A 101 -13.90 0.90 -21.24
CA PRO A 101 -13.05 1.93 -21.81
C PRO A 101 -12.37 1.41 -23.09
N ALA A 102 -12.13 2.30 -24.05
CA ALA A 102 -11.28 1.95 -25.18
C ALA A 102 -9.92 1.51 -24.63
N ALA A 103 -9.44 0.33 -25.04
CA ALA A 103 -8.14 -0.16 -24.62
C ALA A 103 -7.08 0.88 -24.98
N SER A 104 -6.60 1.63 -23.99
CA SER A 104 -5.44 2.48 -24.18
C SER A 104 -4.27 1.52 -24.47
N GLY A 105 -3.76 1.53 -25.70
CA GLY A 105 -2.73 0.61 -26.20
C GLY A 105 -1.36 0.68 -25.49
N GLN A 106 -1.29 1.21 -24.27
CA GLN A 106 -0.17 1.04 -23.37
C GLN A 106 -0.62 0.13 -22.24
N GLU A 107 -0.29 -1.14 -22.42
CA GLU A 107 -0.57 -2.26 -21.54
C GLU A 107 -0.35 -1.92 -20.06
N ASP A 108 -1.28 -2.45 -19.25
CA ASP A 108 -1.23 -2.76 -17.82
C ASP A 108 0.02 -3.58 -17.41
N GLY A 109 1.20 -3.21 -17.89
CA GLY A 109 2.46 -3.83 -17.52
C GLY A 109 3.26 -2.99 -16.54
N SER A 110 3.09 -1.65 -16.55
CA SER A 110 3.90 -0.75 -15.72
C SER A 110 3.51 -0.81 -14.24
N VAL A 111 2.21 -0.76 -13.92
CA VAL A 111 1.73 -0.83 -12.53
C VAL A 111 1.95 -2.22 -11.95
N GLU A 112 1.73 -3.24 -12.77
CA GLU A 112 1.86 -4.66 -12.45
C GLU A 112 3.33 -5.01 -12.22
N ALA A 113 4.24 -4.56 -13.09
CA ALA A 113 5.68 -4.71 -12.88
C ALA A 113 6.17 -3.94 -11.65
N ALA A 114 5.72 -2.70 -11.43
CA ALA A 114 6.08 -1.92 -10.24
C ALA A 114 5.56 -2.60 -8.95
N THR A 115 4.35 -3.17 -8.99
CA THR A 115 3.77 -3.94 -7.87
C THR A 115 4.59 -5.20 -7.60
N ALA A 116 4.94 -5.96 -8.64
CA ALA A 116 5.74 -7.17 -8.52
C ALA A 116 7.16 -6.88 -7.99
N LYS A 117 7.79 -5.78 -8.44
CA LYS A 117 9.10 -5.34 -7.93
C LYS A 117 9.02 -4.98 -6.44
N LEU A 118 8.01 -4.21 -6.04
CA LEU A 118 7.81 -3.83 -4.63
C LEU A 118 7.58 -5.07 -3.76
N GLN A 119 6.72 -5.99 -4.20
CA GLN A 119 6.45 -7.23 -3.46
C GLN A 119 7.71 -8.09 -3.34
N THR A 120 8.47 -8.26 -4.43
CA THR A 120 9.72 -9.03 -4.42
C THR A 120 10.73 -8.43 -3.43
N ALA A 121 10.85 -7.10 -3.38
CA ALA A 121 11.74 -6.43 -2.44
C ALA A 121 11.27 -6.57 -0.98
N LEU A 122 9.96 -6.58 -0.73
CA LEU A 122 9.38 -6.84 0.59
C LEU A 122 9.64 -8.29 1.04
N ASP A 123 9.43 -9.25 0.14
CA ASP A 123 9.66 -10.68 0.40
C ASP A 123 11.13 -10.98 0.72
N GLN A 124 12.07 -10.30 0.03
CA GLN A 124 13.51 -10.45 0.28
C GLN A 124 13.93 -10.04 1.69
N ILE A 125 13.21 -9.10 2.31
CA ILE A 125 13.49 -8.64 3.68
C ILE A 125 12.55 -9.26 4.73
N GLY A 126 11.62 -10.12 4.30
CA GLY A 126 10.64 -10.77 5.17
C GLY A 126 9.60 -9.83 5.78
N ALA A 127 9.32 -8.69 5.15
CA ALA A 127 8.31 -7.74 5.60
C ALA A 127 7.01 -7.90 4.80
N ALA A 128 5.85 -7.90 5.44
CA ALA A 128 4.58 -8.00 4.72
C ALA A 128 4.17 -6.66 4.07
N ASN A 129 4.70 -5.53 4.56
CA ASN A 129 4.40 -4.20 4.07
C ASN A 129 5.49 -3.18 4.43
N LEU A 130 5.42 -1.99 3.82
CA LEU A 130 6.38 -0.91 4.07
C LEU A 130 6.39 -0.44 5.53
N THR A 131 5.26 -0.51 6.24
CA THR A 131 5.18 -0.11 7.66
C THR A 131 6.00 -1.06 8.53
N GLU A 132 5.92 -2.37 8.29
CA GLU A 132 6.75 -3.37 8.97
C GLU A 132 8.24 -3.19 8.63
N ALA A 133 8.56 -2.92 7.36
CA ALA A 133 9.94 -2.65 6.94
C ALA A 133 10.53 -1.42 7.66
N ARG A 134 9.74 -0.35 7.82
CA ARG A 134 10.12 0.85 8.57
C ARG A 134 10.33 0.54 10.06
N ALA A 135 9.41 -0.19 10.68
CA ALA A 135 9.52 -0.57 12.08
C ALA A 135 10.76 -1.43 12.35
N ALA A 136 11.06 -2.39 11.46
CA ALA A 136 12.24 -3.25 11.58
C ALA A 136 13.56 -2.48 11.39
N THR A 137 13.59 -1.50 10.48
CA THR A 137 14.76 -0.63 10.30
C THR A 137 14.98 0.28 11.52
N ALA A 138 13.91 0.86 12.08
CA ALA A 138 13.97 1.68 13.28
C ALA A 138 14.49 0.86 14.48
N ALA A 139 13.98 -0.35 14.68
CA ALA A 139 14.44 -1.25 15.74
C ALA A 139 15.93 -1.62 15.59
N ARG A 140 16.43 -1.71 14.35
CA ARG A 140 17.86 -1.92 14.07
C ARG A 140 18.69 -0.67 14.35
N ALA A 141 18.20 0.53 14.00
CA ALA A 141 18.89 1.79 14.25
C ALA A 141 19.00 2.12 15.75
N GLU A 142 17.99 1.78 16.54
CA GLU A 142 18.01 1.90 18.01
C GLU A 142 18.95 0.89 18.69
N ALA A 143 19.28 -0.20 17.99
CA ALA A 143 20.16 -1.27 18.46
C ALA A 143 21.64 -1.08 18.08
N ALA A 144 21.96 -0.12 17.21
CA ALA A 144 23.31 0.21 16.74
C ALA A 144 23.98 1.24 17.66
#